data_AF-A0A931R1T4-F1
#
_entry.id   AF-A0A931R1T4-F1
#
_cell.length_a   1.000
_cell.length_b   1.000
_cell.length_c   1.000
_cell.angle_alpha   90.00
_cell.angle_beta   90.00
_cell.angle_gamma   90.00
#
_symmetry.space_group_name_H-M   'P 1'
#
loop_
_entity.id
_entity.type
_entity.pdbx_description
1 polymer ?
#
loop_
_entity_poly.entity_id
_entity_poly.type
_entity_poly.pdbx_seq_one_letter_code
_entity_poly.pdbx_strand_id
1 'polypeptide(L)'
;MTKELETVKQFRTLFTNRYQGARELKAQGQRIVGWICTYVPEEIIHAAGLFPFRVIGGSPETPRADAFLYSNNCTFVRNCLEQGLNGSLDFLDGIVACNT
;
A
#
# COMPACT_ATOMS: atom_id res chain seq x y z
N MET A 1 26.38 0.35 -18.31
CA MET A 1 25.16 -0.15 -18.97
C MET A 1 24.62 -1.47 -18.41
N THR A 2 25.39 -2.57 -18.37
CA THR A 2 24.90 -3.89 -17.90
C THR A 2 24.54 -3.94 -16.41
N LYS A 3 25.29 -3.27 -15.54
CA LYS A 3 25.02 -3.23 -14.08
C LYS A 3 23.79 -2.38 -13.71
N GLU A 4 23.56 -1.29 -14.45
CA GLU A 4 22.38 -0.42 -14.27
C GLU A 4 21.09 -1.16 -14.63
N LEU A 5 21.10 -1.93 -15.73
CA LEU A 5 19.97 -2.77 -16.14
C LEU A 5 19.62 -3.84 -15.10
N GLU A 6 20.61 -4.39 -14.40
CA GLU A 6 20.37 -5.40 -13.37
C GLU A 6 19.72 -4.81 -12.12
N THR A 7 20.15 -3.62 -11.69
CA THR A 7 19.56 -2.93 -10.54
C THR A 7 18.09 -2.59 -10.78
N VAL A 8 17.75 -2.14 -12.00
CA VAL A 8 16.37 -1.84 -12.37
C VAL A 8 15.50 -3.10 -12.36
N LYS A 9 16.03 -4.25 -12.81
CA LYS A 9 15.30 -5.53 -12.73
C LYS A 9 15.03 -5.93 -11.29
N GLN A 10 16.03 -5.82 -10.41
CA GLN A 10 15.88 -6.13 -9.00
C GLN A 10 14.81 -5.25 -8.34
N PHE A 11 14.86 -3.93 -8.58
CA PHE A 11 13.85 -3.00 -8.08
C PHE A 11 12.45 -3.37 -8.58
N ARG A 12 12.30 -3.67 -9.88
CA ARG A 12 11.01 -4.08 -10.45
C ARG A 12 10.46 -5.33 -9.79
N THR A 13 11.30 -6.33 -9.57
CA THR A 13 10.92 -7.57 -8.86
C THR A 13 10.44 -7.27 -7.45
N LEU A 14 11.19 -6.47 -6.68
CA LEU A 14 10.81 -6.07 -5.32
C LEU A 14 9.49 -5.29 -5.30
N PHE A 15 9.33 -4.32 -6.21
CA PHE A 15 8.13 -3.52 -6.30
C PHE A 15 6.90 -4.36 -6.68
N THR A 16 7.05 -5.33 -7.57
CA THR A 16 5.96 -6.21 -8.01
C THR A 16 5.54 -7.16 -6.88
N ASN A 17 6.50 -7.67 -6.10
CA ASN A 17 6.26 -8.64 -5.03
C ASN A 17 6.09 -8.00 -3.63
N ARG A 18 5.95 -6.68 -3.56
CA ARG A 18 5.88 -5.92 -2.30
C ARG A 18 4.81 -6.40 -1.32
N TYR A 19 3.66 -6.89 -1.80
CA TYR A 19 2.58 -7.42 -0.94
C TYR A 19 3.01 -8.73 -0.28
N GLN A 20 3.72 -9.58 -1.01
CA GLN A 20 4.31 -10.79 -0.47
C GLN A 20 5.39 -10.44 0.56
N GLY A 21 6.29 -9.52 0.25
CA GLY A 21 7.32 -9.08 1.20
C GLY A 21 6.73 -8.49 2.49
N ALA A 22 5.64 -7.73 2.39
CA ALA A 22 4.91 -7.25 3.57
C ALA A 22 4.32 -8.42 4.40
N ARG A 23 3.69 -9.41 3.76
CA ARG A 23 3.17 -10.59 4.47
C ARG A 23 4.29 -11.40 5.15
N GLU A 24 5.46 -11.51 4.54
CA GLU A 24 6.62 -12.18 5.12
C GLU A 24 7.14 -11.43 6.35
N LEU A 25 7.25 -10.09 6.28
CA LEU A 25 7.60 -9.26 7.44
C LEU A 25 6.58 -9.42 8.58
N LYS A 26 5.28 -9.43 8.24
CA LYS A 26 4.20 -9.67 9.19
C LYS A 26 4.36 -11.03 9.89
N ALA A 27 4.67 -12.08 9.13
CA ALA A 27 4.89 -13.43 9.65
C ALA A 27 6.12 -13.51 10.58
N GLN A 28 7.11 -12.63 10.39
CA GLN A 28 8.27 -12.48 11.29
C GLN A 28 7.96 -11.65 12.56
N GLY A 29 6.70 -11.27 12.76
CA GLY A 29 6.24 -10.52 13.93
C GLY A 29 6.27 -9.00 13.74
N GLN A 30 6.63 -8.50 12.56
CA GLN A 30 6.62 -7.07 12.32
C GLN A 30 5.19 -6.53 12.19
N ARG A 31 4.92 -5.38 12.81
CA ARG A 31 3.63 -4.70 12.65
C ARG A 31 3.68 -3.74 11.47
N ILE A 32 2.64 -3.74 10.65
CA ILE A 32 2.62 -3.03 9.36
C ILE A 32 1.51 -1.99 9.36
N VAL A 33 1.88 -0.73 9.13
CA VAL A 33 0.92 0.38 9.03
C VAL A 33 0.88 0.88 7.61
N GLY A 34 -0.30 0.81 7.00
CA GLY A 34 -0.55 1.35 5.68
C GLY A 34 -0.64 2.88 5.70
N TRP A 35 -0.12 3.54 4.67
CA TRP A 35 -0.34 4.97 4.47
C TRP A 35 -0.69 5.27 3.01
N ILE A 36 -1.56 6.27 2.80
CA ILE A 36 -2.14 6.56 1.47
C ILE A 36 -1.61 7.88 0.88
N CYS A 37 -1.57 8.94 1.70
CA CYS A 37 -1.26 10.29 1.28
C CYS A 37 0.22 10.64 1.51
N THR A 38 0.85 11.38 0.58
CA THR A 38 2.25 11.85 0.69
C THR A 38 2.48 12.80 1.86
N TYR A 39 1.42 13.34 2.46
CA TYR A 39 1.51 14.16 3.67
C TYR A 39 1.61 13.33 4.95
N VAL A 40 1.44 12.00 4.89
CA VAL A 40 1.68 11.13 6.05
C VAL A 40 3.19 10.98 6.24
N PRO A 41 3.76 11.40 7.38
CA PRO A 41 5.18 11.24 7.65
C PRO A 41 5.50 9.79 7.99
N GLU A 42 6.03 9.03 7.03
CA GLU A 42 6.39 7.62 7.23
C GLU A 42 7.50 7.44 8.27
N GLU A 43 8.30 8.47 8.50
CA GLU A 43 9.35 8.51 9.52
C GLU A 43 8.79 8.37 10.93
N ILE A 44 7.58 8.89 11.21
CA ILE A 44 6.93 8.74 12.52
C ILE A 44 6.50 7.27 12.72
N ILE A 45 5.95 6.64 11.69
CA ILE A 45 5.57 5.23 11.71
C ILE A 45 6.81 4.36 11.96
N HIS A 46 7.89 4.64 11.22
CA HIS A 46 9.16 3.95 11.37
C HIS A 46 9.77 4.15 12.77
N ALA A 47 9.76 5.37 13.30
CA ALA A 47 10.27 5.68 14.64
C ALA A 47 9.49 4.97 15.76
N ALA A 48 8.22 4.65 15.54
CA ALA A 48 7.41 3.84 16.45
C ALA A 48 7.74 2.34 16.40
N GLY A 49 8.73 1.91 15.61
CA GLY A 49 9.11 0.51 15.41
C GLY A 49 8.16 -0.25 14.49
N LEU A 50 7.28 0.45 13.76
CA LEU A 50 6.31 -0.13 12.84
C LEU A 50 6.84 -0.02 11.41
N PHE A 51 6.43 -0.95 10.53
CA PHE A 51 6.79 -0.89 9.12
C PHE A 51 5.80 -0.02 8.33
N PRO A 52 6.24 1.12 7.76
CA PRO A 52 5.38 1.91 6.89
C PRO A 52 5.21 1.23 5.53
N PHE A 53 3.96 0.95 5.16
CA PHE A 53 3.62 0.37 3.86
C PHE A 53 2.81 1.37 3.04
N ARG A 54 3.40 1.90 1.98
CA ARG A 54 2.68 2.82 1.07
C ARG A 54 1.60 2.07 0.32
N VAL A 55 0.32 2.26 0.61
CA VAL A 55 -0.78 1.71 -0.20
C VAL A 55 -0.81 2.43 -1.55
N ILE A 56 -0.77 1.67 -2.63
CA ILE A 56 -0.90 2.18 -4.00
C ILE A 56 -2.20 1.64 -4.59
N GLY A 57 -2.81 2.38 -5.52
CA GLY A 57 -3.92 1.86 -6.31
C GLY A 57 -3.47 0.72 -7.25
N GLY A 58 -4.37 0.24 -8.10
CA GLY A 58 -4.05 -0.82 -9.06
C GLY A 58 -5.18 -1.79 -9.35
N SER A 59 -6.34 -1.63 -8.69
CA SER A 59 -7.57 -2.29 -9.09
C SER A 59 -8.15 -1.64 -10.35
N PRO A 60 -8.36 -2.40 -11.44
CA PRO A 60 -8.94 -1.87 -12.67
C PRO A 60 -10.39 -1.40 -12.46
N GLU A 61 -11.11 -2.02 -11.52
CA GLU A 61 -12.50 -1.71 -11.18
C GLU A 61 -12.66 -1.60 -9.66
N THR A 62 -13.71 -0.89 -9.21
CA THR A 62 -13.95 -0.61 -7.79
C THR A 62 -15.40 -0.86 -7.34
N PRO A 63 -16.00 -2.02 -7.68
CA PRO A 63 -17.43 -2.25 -7.47
C PRO A 63 -17.85 -2.22 -5.99
N ARG A 64 -16.98 -2.63 -5.06
CA ARG A 64 -17.28 -2.58 -3.62
C ARG A 64 -17.15 -1.15 -3.13
N ALA A 65 -16.12 -0.42 -3.56
CA ALA A 65 -15.94 0.97 -3.19
C ALA A 65 -17.04 1.88 -3.77
N ASP A 66 -17.56 1.57 -4.96
CA ASP A 66 -18.62 2.34 -5.63
C ASP A 66 -19.96 2.28 -4.87
N ALA A 67 -20.13 1.32 -3.94
CA ALA A 67 -21.26 1.29 -3.01
C ALA A 67 -21.15 2.35 -1.90
N PHE A 68 -19.95 2.90 -1.66
CA PHE A 68 -19.67 3.88 -0.60
C PHE A 68 -19.23 5.25 -1.15
N LEU A 69 -18.68 5.29 -2.35
CA LEU A 69 -18.13 6.47 -3.00
C LEU A 69 -18.73 6.62 -4.39
N TYR A 70 -18.99 7.87 -4.80
CA TYR A 70 -19.49 8.14 -6.14
C TYR A 70 -18.39 7.96 -7.19
N SER A 71 -18.79 7.66 -8.42
CA SER A 71 -17.86 7.50 -9.55
C SER A 71 -17.05 8.75 -9.88
N ASN A 72 -17.51 9.93 -9.46
CA ASN A 72 -16.81 11.20 -9.60
C ASN A 72 -15.73 11.43 -8.52
N ASN A 73 -15.62 10.58 -7.49
CA ASN A 73 -14.50 10.60 -6.55
C ASN A 73 -13.21 10.14 -7.24
N CYS A 74 -12.08 10.65 -6.72
CA CYS A 74 -10.75 10.28 -7.17
C CYS A 74 -10.58 8.74 -7.26
N THR A 75 -10.21 8.26 -8.45
CA THR A 75 -10.03 6.82 -8.72
C THR A 75 -9.05 6.17 -7.76
N PHE A 76 -8.03 6.90 -7.29
CA PHE A 76 -7.05 6.41 -6.33
C PHE A 76 -7.68 6.06 -4.97
N VAL A 77 -8.53 6.93 -4.42
CA VAL A 77 -9.20 6.67 -3.13
C VAL A 77 -10.18 5.51 -3.25
N ARG A 78 -10.95 5.44 -4.34
CA ARG A 78 -11.82 4.29 -4.64
C ARG A 78 -11.03 2.99 -4.73
N ASN A 79 -9.87 3.02 -5.37
CA ASN A 79 -8.95 1.89 -5.45
C ASN A 79 -8.39 1.42 -4.10
N CYS A 80 -8.00 2.36 -3.24
CA CYS A 80 -7.52 2.04 -1.90
C CYS A 80 -8.65 1.42 -1.05
N LEU A 81 -9.87 1.96 -1.15
CA LEU A 81 -11.04 1.42 -0.47
C LEU A 81 -11.40 0.02 -1.00
N GLU A 82 -11.38 -0.19 -2.32
CA GLU A 82 -11.64 -1.49 -2.93
C GLU A 82 -10.67 -2.56 -2.41
N GLN A 83 -9.37 -2.25 -2.35
CA GLN A 83 -8.36 -3.17 -1.82
C GLN A 83 -8.55 -3.49 -0.33
N GLY A 84 -9.05 -2.54 0.45
CA GLY A 84 -9.44 -2.79 1.84
C GLY A 84 -10.66 -3.72 1.92
N LEU A 85 -11.70 -3.41 1.15
CA LEU A 85 -12.97 -4.16 1.13
C LEU A 85 -12.85 -5.57 0.53
N ASN A 86 -11.88 -5.79 -0.35
CA ASN A 86 -11.64 -7.10 -0.97
C ASN A 86 -10.64 -7.98 -0.20
N GLY A 87 -10.10 -7.50 0.91
CA GLY A 87 -9.16 -8.23 1.76
C GLY A 87 -7.72 -8.24 1.27
N SER A 88 -7.39 -7.54 0.17
CA SER A 88 -6.00 -7.47 -0.33
C SER A 88 -5.04 -6.86 0.69
N LEU A 89 -5.55 -6.07 1.64
CA LEU A 89 -4.80 -5.36 2.68
C LEU A 89 -4.96 -5.97 4.10
N ASP A 90 -5.45 -7.20 4.22
CA ASP A 90 -5.61 -7.94 5.49
C ASP A 90 -4.33 -8.07 6.35
N PHE A 91 -3.15 -7.93 5.75
CA PHE A 91 -1.87 -7.95 6.46
C PHE A 91 -1.57 -6.67 7.25
N LEU A 92 -2.25 -5.56 6.98
CA LEU A 92 -2.07 -4.29 7.69
C LEU A 92 -2.63 -4.37 9.11
N ASP A 93 -1.90 -3.85 10.10
CA ASP A 93 -2.35 -3.64 11.48
C ASP A 93 -3.10 -2.31 11.67
N GLY A 94 -2.96 -1.39 10.73
CA GLY A 94 -3.57 -0.08 10.78
C GLY A 94 -3.37 0.70 9.50
N ILE A 95 -4.10 1.80 9.37
CA ILE A 95 -4.01 2.70 8.23
C ILE A 95 -4.00 4.16 8.68
N VAL A 96 -3.15 4.97 8.04
CA VAL A 96 -3.09 6.41 8.25
C VAL A 96 -3.42 7.12 6.94
N ALA A 97 -4.38 8.04 7.01
CA ALA A 97 -4.79 8.89 5.91
C ALA A 97 -4.85 10.35 6.39
N CYS A 98 -4.65 11.28 5.47
CA CYS A 98 -4.82 12.71 5.71
C CYS A 98 -6.13 13.17 5.07
N ASN A 99 -6.88 14.01 5.77
CA ASN A 99 -7.97 14.77 5.16
C ASN A 99 -7.36 15.98 4.46
N THR A 100 -7.40 15.98 3.13
CA THR A 100 -6.82 17.01 2.25
C THR A 100 -7.88 17.52 1.29
#